data_AF-A0A6G4XCT8-F1
#
_entry.id   AF-A0A6G4XCT8-F1
#
_cell.length_a   1.000
_cell.length_b   1.000
_cell.length_c   1.000
_cell.angle_alpha   90.00
_cell.angle_beta   90.00
_cell.angle_gamma   90.00
#
_symmetry.space_group_name_H-M   'P 1'
#
loop_
_entity.id
_entity.type
_entity.pdbx_description
1 polymer ?
#
loop_
_entity_poly.entity_id
_entity_poly.type
_entity_poly.pdbx_seq_one_letter_code
_entity_poly.pdbx_strand_id
1 'polypeptide(L)'
;MESEKVNQCPLHGSGARPEALVGRRLVSVFAAWDRSGGEAAEDPLEVWLIDDQGSSVHITTGSDWCLVVESTSPHEGYDMAEWGRVEVAPVGDRTPFAAHLGEDVLAVREEFEPLTGRIALEVTFASGRVRCDSWAGDLRLDGAR
;
A
#
# COMPACT_ATOMS: atom_id res chain seq x y z
N MET A 1 -28.39 17.20 -2.87
CA MET A 1 -27.22 16.74 -2.10
C MET A 1 -27.06 15.26 -2.36
N GLU A 2 -26.38 14.88 -3.45
CA GLU A 2 -25.92 13.50 -3.69
C GLU A 2 -24.72 13.61 -4.65
N SER A 3 -23.49 13.63 -4.12
CA SER A 3 -22.25 13.53 -4.93
C SER A 3 -21.06 12.92 -4.20
N GLU A 4 -21.20 12.48 -2.94
CA GLU A 4 -20.10 11.85 -2.19
C GLU A 4 -19.95 10.34 -2.43
N LYS A 5 -20.81 9.71 -3.25
CA LYS A 5 -20.75 8.26 -3.53
C LYS A 5 -19.86 7.87 -4.72
N VAL A 6 -19.31 8.82 -5.48
CA VAL A 6 -18.67 8.50 -6.78
C VAL A 6 -17.30 7.83 -6.63
N ASN A 7 -16.68 7.89 -5.45
CA ASN A 7 -15.31 7.45 -5.23
C ASN A 7 -15.17 6.31 -4.21
N GLN A 8 -16.26 5.59 -3.89
CA GLN A 8 -16.21 4.48 -2.93
C GLN A 8 -16.29 3.14 -3.67
N CYS A 9 -15.37 2.24 -3.32
CA CYS A 9 -15.48 0.85 -3.74
C CYS A 9 -16.75 0.23 -3.11
N PRO A 10 -17.62 -0.44 -3.89
CA PRO A 10 -18.83 -1.05 -3.35
C PRO A 10 -18.58 -2.13 -2.28
N LEU A 11 -17.44 -2.83 -2.35
CA LEU A 11 -17.11 -3.92 -1.44
C LEU A 11 -16.25 -3.48 -0.26
N HIS A 12 -15.35 -2.52 -0.47
CA HIS A 12 -14.34 -2.10 0.51
C HIS A 12 -14.62 -0.70 1.10
N GLY A 13 -15.63 0.01 0.60
CA GLY A 13 -16.00 1.35 1.04
C GLY A 13 -14.95 2.39 0.68
N SER A 14 -14.80 3.41 1.54
CA SER A 14 -13.80 4.48 1.37
C SER A 14 -12.40 4.09 1.88
N GLY A 15 -12.31 3.06 2.73
CA GLY A 15 -11.09 2.76 3.47
C GLY A 15 -10.67 3.89 4.42
N ALA A 16 -9.41 3.82 4.87
CA ALA A 16 -8.74 4.92 5.58
C ALA A 16 -8.46 6.10 4.65
N ARG A 17 -8.26 7.28 5.24
CA ARG A 17 -7.91 8.52 4.54
C ARG A 17 -6.40 8.65 4.44
N PRO A 18 -5.77 8.34 3.29
CA PRO A 18 -4.32 8.38 3.17
C PRO A 18 -3.76 9.81 3.26
N GLU A 19 -4.59 10.84 3.12
CA GLU A 19 -4.22 12.24 3.36
C GLU A 19 -3.74 12.51 4.79
N ALA A 20 -4.07 11.61 5.74
CA ALA A 20 -3.53 11.66 7.09
C ALA A 20 -1.99 11.49 7.14
N LEU A 21 -1.38 10.94 6.08
CA LEU A 21 0.07 10.88 5.92
C LEU A 21 0.69 12.24 5.60
N VAL A 22 -0.05 13.18 5.03
CA VAL A 22 0.53 14.46 4.57
C VAL A 22 1.06 15.26 5.76
N GLY A 23 2.33 15.66 5.66
CA GLY A 23 3.06 16.33 6.74
C GLY A 23 3.59 15.39 7.83
N ARG A 24 3.44 14.06 7.67
CA ARG A 24 4.04 13.04 8.53
C ARG A 24 5.36 12.56 7.97
N ARG A 25 6.25 12.13 8.85
CA ARG A 25 7.52 11.51 8.45
C ARG A 25 7.35 10.01 8.33
N LEU A 26 7.76 9.44 7.19
CA LEU A 26 7.80 7.99 7.02
C LEU A 26 8.99 7.42 7.79
N VAL A 27 8.78 6.64 8.84
CA VAL A 27 9.87 6.11 9.69
C VAL A 27 10.10 4.62 9.54
N SER A 28 9.09 3.88 9.09
CA SER A 28 9.21 2.44 8.85
C SER A 28 8.25 2.01 7.76
N VAL A 29 8.66 0.99 7.01
CA VAL A 29 7.80 0.34 6.01
C VAL A 29 7.93 -1.17 6.19
N PHE A 30 6.80 -1.84 6.28
CA PHE A 30 6.71 -3.30 6.25
C PHE A 30 6.02 -3.71 4.95
N ALA A 31 6.29 -4.93 4.49
CA ALA A 31 5.49 -5.53 3.43
C ALA A 31 5.36 -7.03 3.61
N ALA A 32 4.37 -7.59 2.95
CA ALA A 32 4.08 -9.01 2.90
C ALA A 32 4.51 -9.59 1.55
N TRP A 33 5.12 -10.77 1.55
CA TRP A 33 5.47 -11.48 0.32
C TRP A 33 5.12 -12.95 0.42
N ASP A 34 4.63 -13.50 -0.69
CA ASP A 34 4.56 -14.95 -0.87
C ASP A 34 5.98 -15.52 -1.02
N ARG A 35 6.24 -16.60 -0.29
CA ARG A 35 7.46 -17.41 -0.33
C ARG A 35 7.14 -18.83 -0.83
N SER A 36 6.31 -18.95 -1.85
CA SER A 36 6.06 -20.19 -2.57
C SER A 36 7.11 -20.39 -3.68
N GLY A 37 7.66 -21.60 -3.81
CA GLY A 37 8.39 -22.04 -5.01
C GLY A 37 9.60 -21.22 -5.49
N GLY A 38 10.73 -21.25 -4.77
CA GLY A 38 12.09 -21.02 -5.31
C GLY A 38 12.49 -19.58 -5.67
N GLU A 39 11.60 -18.78 -6.26
CA GLU A 39 11.82 -17.36 -6.56
C GLU A 39 10.80 -16.52 -5.79
N ALA A 40 11.29 -15.52 -5.05
CA ALA A 40 10.42 -14.59 -4.35
C ALA A 40 9.69 -13.71 -5.36
N ALA A 41 8.39 -13.51 -5.17
CA ALA A 41 7.66 -12.47 -5.90
C ALA A 41 8.38 -11.12 -5.72
N GLU A 42 8.60 -10.43 -6.83
CA GLU A 42 9.29 -9.13 -6.85
C GLU A 42 8.44 -8.05 -6.16
N ASP A 43 7.13 -8.06 -6.46
CA ASP A 43 6.15 -7.17 -5.85
C ASP A 43 5.59 -7.74 -4.52
N PRO A 44 5.34 -6.87 -3.53
CA PRO A 44 4.68 -7.27 -2.29
C PRO A 44 3.18 -7.49 -2.48
N LEU A 45 2.60 -8.38 -1.67
CA LEU A 45 1.15 -8.55 -1.56
C LEU A 45 0.48 -7.37 -0.85
N GLU A 46 1.18 -6.84 0.15
CA GLU A 46 0.69 -5.82 1.09
C GLU A 46 1.85 -4.93 1.51
N VAL A 47 1.58 -3.65 1.77
CA VAL A 47 2.56 -2.71 2.32
C VAL A 47 1.96 -1.88 3.44
N TRP A 48 2.73 -1.66 4.51
CA TRP A 48 2.37 -0.78 5.61
C TRP A 48 3.36 0.38 5.68
N LEU A 49 2.84 1.61 5.59
CA LEU A 49 3.57 2.84 5.79
C LEU A 49 3.37 3.32 7.23
N ILE A 50 4.44 3.38 8.02
CA ILE A 50 4.38 3.75 9.43
C ILE A 50 5.01 5.12 9.61
N ASP A 51 4.25 6.04 10.20
CA ASP A 51 4.69 7.40 10.47
C ASP A 51 5.41 7.58 11.82
N ASP A 52 5.98 8.77 12.03
CA ASP A 52 6.66 9.19 13.26
C ASP A 52 5.77 9.26 14.50
N GLN A 53 4.45 9.11 14.34
CA GLN A 53 3.47 9.01 15.43
C GLN A 53 3.05 7.56 15.70
N GLY A 54 3.59 6.60 14.94
CA GLY A 54 3.23 5.19 15.01
C GLY A 54 1.91 4.86 14.31
N SER A 55 1.33 5.79 13.55
CA SER A 55 0.15 5.50 12.73
C SER A 55 0.58 4.66 11.53
N SER A 56 -0.24 3.68 11.18
CA SER A 56 0.03 2.77 10.07
C SER A 56 -1.04 2.91 9.00
N VAL A 57 -0.61 3.09 7.76
CA VAL A 57 -1.45 3.01 6.56
C VAL A 57 -1.09 1.74 5.82
N HIS A 58 -2.05 0.81 5.79
CA HIS A 58 -1.99 -0.46 5.09
C HIS A 58 -2.53 -0.29 3.67
N ILE A 59 -1.81 -0.81 2.67
CA ILE A 59 -2.20 -0.78 1.26
C ILE A 59 -2.10 -2.19 0.70
N THR A 60 -3.18 -2.67 0.09
CA THR A 60 -3.26 -3.98 -0.58
C THR A 60 -4.29 -3.92 -1.72
N THR A 61 -4.55 -5.04 -2.37
CA THR A 61 -5.57 -5.20 -3.41
C THR A 61 -6.72 -6.08 -2.93
N GLY A 62 -7.94 -5.65 -3.24
CA GLY A 62 -9.14 -6.44 -3.04
C GLY A 62 -9.34 -7.45 -4.17
N SER A 63 -10.15 -8.48 -3.92
CA SER A 63 -10.53 -9.47 -4.94
C SER A 63 -11.33 -8.89 -6.11
N ASP A 64 -11.79 -7.65 -5.99
CA ASP A 64 -12.47 -6.86 -7.01
C ASP A 64 -11.54 -5.91 -7.77
N TRP A 65 -10.23 -6.09 -7.60
CA TRP A 65 -9.17 -5.26 -8.18
C TRP A 65 -9.16 -3.82 -7.67
N CYS A 66 -9.88 -3.51 -6.60
CA CYS A 66 -9.75 -2.23 -5.91
C CYS A 66 -8.41 -2.18 -5.15
N LEU A 67 -7.74 -1.03 -5.16
CA LEU A 67 -6.68 -0.72 -4.21
C LEU A 67 -7.31 -0.40 -2.84
N VAL A 68 -7.10 -1.28 -1.89
CA VAL A 68 -7.60 -1.16 -0.52
C VAL A 68 -6.58 -0.37 0.30
N VAL A 69 -7.06 0.62 1.05
CA VAL A 69 -6.23 1.42 1.97
C VAL A 69 -6.92 1.43 3.33
N GLU A 70 -6.21 1.01 4.37
CA GLU A 70 -6.75 0.84 5.72
C GLU A 70 -5.79 1.37 6.79
N SER A 71 -6.26 1.51 8.02
CA SER A 71 -5.41 1.85 9.17
C SER A 71 -5.29 0.63 10.08
N THR A 72 -4.36 -0.25 9.72
CA THR A 72 -4.05 -1.47 10.47
C THR A 72 -2.54 -1.59 10.64
N SER A 73 -2.12 -2.19 11.75
CA SER A 73 -0.70 -2.50 11.97
C SER A 73 -0.30 -3.74 11.16
N PRO A 74 0.99 -3.91 10.81
CA PRO A 74 1.49 -5.13 10.21
C PRO A 74 1.13 -6.34 11.07
N HIS A 75 0.62 -7.40 10.44
CA HIS A 75 0.35 -8.66 11.11
C HIS A 75 1.57 -9.58 11.09
N GLU A 76 1.52 -10.67 11.85
CA GLU A 76 2.52 -11.74 11.74
C GLU A 76 2.36 -12.50 10.42
N GLY A 77 3.47 -12.91 9.81
CA GLY A 77 3.43 -13.81 8.66
C GLY A 77 2.83 -15.18 9.02
N TYR A 78 2.27 -15.88 8.06
CA TYR A 78 1.54 -17.13 8.27
C TYR A 78 1.95 -18.23 7.30
N ASP A 79 1.82 -19.48 7.76
CA ASP A 79 2.14 -20.68 7.00
C ASP A 79 0.90 -21.18 6.23
N MET A 80 1.07 -21.49 4.94
CA MET A 80 0.01 -21.99 4.06
C MET A 80 0.17 -23.49 3.77
N ALA A 81 0.86 -24.22 4.67
CA ALA A 81 1.21 -25.62 4.55
C ALA A 81 2.00 -25.92 3.26
N GLU A 82 1.48 -26.83 2.43
CA GLU A 82 2.13 -27.24 1.18
C GLU A 82 2.22 -26.12 0.13
N TRP A 83 1.48 -25.03 0.31
CA TRP A 83 1.43 -23.89 -0.61
C TRP A 83 2.47 -22.81 -0.30
N GLY A 84 3.29 -22.97 0.74
CA GLY A 84 4.33 -22.02 1.13
C GLY A 84 3.95 -21.19 2.35
N ARG A 85 4.42 -19.94 2.41
CA ARG A 85 4.16 -19.04 3.53
C ARG A 85 4.14 -17.59 3.08
N VAL A 86 3.39 -16.77 3.81
CA VAL A 86 3.48 -15.31 3.71
C VAL A 86 4.45 -14.81 4.76
N GLU A 87 5.46 -14.07 4.33
CA GLU A 87 6.39 -13.39 5.21
C GLU A 87 6.05 -11.90 5.29
N VAL A 88 5.84 -11.39 6.50
CA VAL A 88 5.73 -9.95 6.77
C VAL A 88 7.00 -9.47 7.46
N ALA A 89 7.69 -8.50 6.87
CA ALA A 89 8.96 -8.00 7.37
C ALA A 89 9.19 -6.53 6.99
N PRO A 90 10.10 -5.82 7.70
CA PRO A 90 10.59 -4.53 7.23
C PRO A 90 11.13 -4.63 5.80
N VAL A 91 10.88 -3.61 4.97
CA VAL A 91 11.18 -3.68 3.53
C VAL A 91 12.66 -3.75 3.17
N GLY A 92 13.56 -3.27 4.04
CA GLY A 92 14.96 -3.10 3.66
C GLY A 92 15.05 -2.14 2.46
N ASP A 93 15.64 -2.60 1.35
CA ASP A 93 15.77 -1.91 0.06
C ASP A 93 14.82 -2.44 -1.03
N ARG A 94 13.89 -3.33 -0.68
CA ARG A 94 13.09 -4.13 -1.63
C ARG A 94 11.89 -3.41 -2.22
N THR A 95 11.53 -2.23 -1.71
CA THR A 95 10.41 -1.45 -2.24
C THR A 95 10.87 -0.02 -2.54
N PRO A 96 10.23 0.67 -3.49
CA PRO A 96 10.54 2.08 -3.76
C PRO A 96 10.44 3.00 -2.53
N PHE A 97 9.56 2.66 -1.58
CA PHE A 97 9.41 3.41 -0.33
C PHE A 97 10.67 3.39 0.56
N ALA A 98 11.52 2.37 0.44
CA ALA A 98 12.78 2.29 1.18
C ALA A 98 13.67 3.52 0.98
N ALA A 99 13.68 4.07 -0.23
CA ALA A 99 14.48 5.25 -0.57
C ALA A 99 13.99 6.53 0.12
N HIS A 100 12.78 6.52 0.67
CA HIS A 100 12.10 7.66 1.27
C HIS A 100 11.95 7.57 2.80
N LEU A 101 12.57 6.57 3.43
CA LEU A 101 12.60 6.47 4.89
C LEU A 101 13.31 7.69 5.50
N GLY A 102 12.63 8.34 6.45
CA GLY A 102 13.06 9.56 7.10
C GLY A 102 12.59 10.85 6.43
N GLU A 103 11.95 10.76 5.26
CA GLU A 103 11.36 11.92 4.58
C GLU A 103 9.92 12.21 5.04
N ASP A 104 9.54 13.47 4.92
CA ASP A 104 8.17 13.91 5.14
C ASP A 104 7.32 13.67 3.88
N VAL A 105 6.11 13.14 4.05
CA VAL A 105 5.15 12.99 2.95
C VAL A 105 4.58 14.35 2.61
N LEU A 106 4.81 14.81 1.39
CA LEU A 106 4.43 16.14 0.92
C LEU A 106 3.04 16.18 0.32
N ALA A 107 2.64 15.10 -0.36
CA ALA A 107 1.32 15.00 -0.98
C ALA A 107 0.91 13.54 -1.13
N VAL A 108 -0.40 13.34 -1.15
CA VAL A 108 -1.02 12.06 -1.51
C VAL A 108 -2.07 12.34 -2.58
N ARG A 109 -2.09 11.52 -3.63
CA ARG A 109 -3.09 11.59 -4.69
C ARG A 109 -3.70 10.23 -4.95
N GLU A 110 -5.02 10.17 -4.92
CA GLU A 110 -5.78 8.97 -5.23
C GLU A 110 -6.32 9.03 -6.66
N GLU A 111 -6.42 7.87 -7.30
CA GLU A 111 -7.06 7.71 -8.59
C GLU A 111 -8.18 6.67 -8.48
N PHE A 112 -9.33 6.97 -9.11
CA PHE A 112 -10.54 6.17 -9.00
C PHE A 112 -11.11 5.83 -10.37
N GLU A 113 -11.66 4.63 -10.49
CA GLU A 113 -12.49 4.20 -11.60
C GLU A 113 -13.94 3.98 -11.15
N PRO A 114 -14.95 4.33 -12.00
CA PRO A 114 -16.36 4.23 -11.61
C PRO A 114 -16.85 2.83 -11.20
N LEU A 115 -16.24 1.76 -11.73
CA LEU A 115 -16.68 0.38 -11.47
C LEU A 115 -15.87 -0.31 -10.38
N THR A 116 -14.58 0.02 -10.27
CA THR A 116 -13.61 -0.67 -9.41
C THR A 116 -13.42 0.08 -8.08
N GLY A 117 -13.61 1.39 -8.06
CA GLY A 117 -13.26 2.24 -6.91
C GLY A 117 -11.83 2.76 -7.03
N ARG A 118 -11.10 2.85 -5.92
CA ARG A 118 -9.70 3.32 -5.92
C ARG A 118 -8.85 2.32 -6.72
N ILE A 119 -8.08 2.81 -7.69
CA ILE A 119 -7.18 1.96 -8.51
C ILE A 119 -5.71 2.30 -8.29
N ALA A 120 -5.40 3.49 -7.79
CA ALA A 120 -4.04 3.89 -7.47
C ALA A 120 -3.96 4.90 -6.32
N LEU A 121 -2.80 4.91 -5.68
CA LEU A 121 -2.38 5.86 -4.66
C LEU A 121 -0.95 6.31 -4.96
N GLU A 122 -0.73 7.61 -5.11
CA GLU A 122 0.60 8.19 -5.29
C GLU A 122 0.99 8.97 -4.03
N VAL A 123 2.15 8.65 -3.47
CA VAL A 123 2.73 9.30 -2.29
C VAL A 123 3.97 10.07 -2.73
N THR A 124 3.98 11.38 -2.50
CA THR A 124 5.08 12.28 -2.89
C THR A 124 5.95 12.61 -1.69
N PHE A 125 7.26 12.51 -1.88
CA PHE A 125 8.32 12.90 -0.96
C PHE A 125 9.16 14.02 -1.58
N ALA A 126 10.17 14.52 -0.85
CA ALA A 126 11.04 15.56 -1.38
C ALA A 126 11.97 15.00 -2.47
N SER A 127 12.39 13.74 -2.34
CA SER A 127 13.32 13.10 -3.28
C SER A 127 12.66 12.32 -4.42
N GLY A 128 11.33 12.32 -4.52
CA GLY A 128 10.60 11.55 -5.53
C GLY A 128 9.19 11.18 -5.10
N ARG A 129 8.61 10.18 -5.75
CA ARG A 129 7.26 9.67 -5.48
C ARG A 129 7.21 8.16 -5.66
N VAL A 130 6.27 7.54 -4.95
CA VAL A 130 5.92 6.14 -5.11
C VAL A 130 4.46 6.03 -5.49
N ARG A 131 4.18 5.31 -6.57
CA ARG A 131 2.82 4.97 -6.99
C ARG A 131 2.54 3.52 -6.60
N CYS A 132 1.43 3.32 -5.90
CA CYS A 132 0.83 2.03 -5.64
C CYS A 132 -0.34 1.86 -6.61
N ASP A 133 -0.36 0.80 -7.39
CA ASP A 133 -1.49 0.48 -8.26
C ASP A 133 -1.98 -0.95 -8.07
N SER A 134 -3.27 -1.15 -8.30
CA SER A 134 -3.87 -2.47 -8.43
C SER A 134 -3.84 -2.87 -9.91
N TRP A 135 -3.04 -3.88 -10.25
CA TRP A 135 -2.94 -4.39 -11.61
C TRP A 135 -3.25 -5.88 -11.65
N ALA A 136 -4.30 -6.25 -12.37
CA ALA A 136 -4.79 -7.63 -12.47
C ALA A 136 -5.04 -8.31 -11.11
N GLY A 137 -5.27 -7.52 -10.05
CA GLY A 137 -5.43 -8.01 -8.68
C GLY A 137 -4.14 -8.03 -7.85
N ASP A 138 -2.99 -7.75 -8.44
CA ASP A 138 -1.71 -7.63 -7.73
C ASP A 138 -1.43 -6.18 -7.34
N LEU A 139 -0.82 -5.99 -6.17
CA LEU A 139 -0.27 -4.70 -5.77
C LEU A 139 1.05 -4.47 -6.48
N ARG A 140 1.19 -3.35 -7.19
CA ARG A 140 2.43 -2.92 -7.81
C ARG A 140 2.93 -1.62 -7.22
N LEU A 141 4.25 -1.52 -7.07
CA LEU A 141 4.93 -0.34 -6.55
C LEU A 141 5.92 0.19 -7.58
N ASP A 142 5.69 1.39 -8.09
CA ASP A 142 6.60 2.10 -9.00
C ASP A 142 7.20 3.33 -8.32
N GLY A 143 8.52 3.47 -8.39
CA GLY A 143 9.26 4.61 -7.87
C GLY A 143 9.74 5.53 -8.99
N ALA A 144 9.43 6.82 -8.88
CA ALA A 144 9.98 7.86 -9.74
C ALA A 144 10.74 8.90 -8.91
N ARG A 145 11.99 9.17 -9.29
CA ARG A 145 12.81 10.25 -8.71
C ARG A 145 12.41 11.62 -9.25
#